data_AF-A0A6I3U7K3-F1
#
_entry.id   AF-A0A6I3U7K3-F1
#
_cell.length_a   1.000
_cell.length_b   1.000
_cell.length_c   1.000
_cell.angle_alpha   90.00
_cell.angle_beta   90.00
_cell.angle_gamma   90.00
#
_symmetry.space_group_name_H-M   'P 1'
#
loop_
_entity.id
_entity.type
_entity.pdbx_description
1 polymer ?
#
loop_
_entity_poly.entity_id
_entity_poly.type
_entity_poly.pdbx_seq_one_letter_code
_entity_poly.pdbx_strand_id
1 'polypeptide(L)'
;PKLFGVENFQPENQFKPERVTKNPNCILLQTRAEDKYALADEMNRFYQHQLAINTWGGPLNILECTPKGVNKAFALEYLLNVMNRDKKDLIAFGDEHNDTEMLAFAGKGYAMKNANPDLLPYADEQLSL
;
A
#
# COMPACT_ATOMS: atom_id res chain seq x y z
N PRO A 1 2.71 -14.97 15.83
CA PRO A 1 1.56 -14.42 16.61
C PRO A 1 1.80 -12.99 17.11
N LYS A 2 2.83 -12.76 17.94
CA LYS A 2 3.08 -11.44 18.55
C LYS A 2 3.14 -10.29 17.55
N LEU A 3 3.82 -10.47 16.42
CA LEU A 3 3.88 -9.49 15.32
C LEU A 3 2.49 -9.04 14.83
N PHE A 4 1.50 -9.95 14.81
CA PHE A 4 0.12 -9.66 14.41
C PHE A 4 -0.72 -9.03 15.53
N GLY A 5 -0.10 -8.55 16.61
CA GLY A 5 -0.79 -7.92 17.73
C GLY A 5 -1.57 -8.88 18.63
N VAL A 6 -1.34 -10.20 18.48
CA VAL A 6 -2.00 -11.24 19.28
C VAL A 6 -0.98 -12.06 20.05
N GLU A 7 -1.27 -12.38 21.31
CA GLU A 7 -0.41 -13.25 22.12
C GLU A 7 -0.30 -14.65 21.51
N ASN A 8 -1.44 -15.19 21.10
CA ASN A 8 -1.59 -16.48 20.43
C ASN A 8 -2.72 -16.39 19.39
N PHE A 9 -2.62 -17.15 18.30
CA PHE A 9 -3.71 -17.24 17.32
C PHE A 9 -4.88 -18.03 17.90
N GLN A 10 -6.05 -17.42 17.96
CA GLN A 10 -7.31 -18.08 18.32
C GLN A 10 -7.99 -18.67 17.08
N PRO A 11 -8.94 -19.62 17.22
CA PRO A 11 -9.68 -20.20 16.09
C PRO A 11 -10.32 -19.16 15.15
N GLU A 12 -10.74 -18.02 15.68
CA GLU A 12 -11.28 -16.89 14.92
C GLU A 12 -10.22 -16.13 14.11
N ASN A 13 -8.94 -16.20 14.50
CA ASN A 13 -7.83 -15.58 13.77
C ASN A 13 -7.27 -16.50 12.67
N GLN A 14 -7.71 -17.76 12.61
CA GLN A 14 -7.24 -18.71 11.63
C GLN A 14 -7.82 -18.41 10.25
N PHE A 15 -6.97 -18.58 9.23
CA PHE A 15 -7.40 -18.54 7.84
C PHE A 15 -8.40 -19.66 7.58
N LYS A 16 -9.53 -19.29 6.98
CA LYS A 16 -10.65 -20.20 6.66
C LYS A 16 -10.67 -20.43 5.15
N PRO A 17 -9.93 -21.41 4.61
CA PRO A 17 -9.80 -21.62 3.16
C PRO A 17 -11.15 -21.84 2.47
N GLU A 18 -12.12 -22.43 3.17
CA GLU A 18 -13.48 -22.65 2.68
C GLU A 18 -14.25 -21.35 2.39
N ARG A 19 -13.81 -20.21 2.96
CA ARG A 19 -14.39 -18.90 2.70
C ARG A 19 -13.82 -18.23 1.45
N VAL A 20 -12.73 -18.76 0.89
CA VAL A 20 -12.08 -18.24 -0.31
C VAL A 20 -12.64 -18.97 -1.53
N THR A 21 -13.75 -18.45 -2.06
CA THR A 21 -14.47 -19.07 -3.20
C THR A 21 -13.89 -18.71 -4.57
N LYS A 22 -12.94 -17.78 -4.62
CA LYS A 22 -12.20 -17.37 -5.82
C LYS A 22 -10.80 -16.88 -5.43
N ASN A 23 -9.89 -16.89 -6.38
CA ASN A 23 -8.52 -16.40 -6.16
C ASN A 23 -8.55 -14.92 -5.69
N PRO A 24 -7.98 -14.61 -4.52
CA PRO A 24 -7.91 -13.23 -4.03
C PRO A 24 -6.88 -12.43 -4.82
N ASN A 25 -7.19 -11.17 -5.10
CA ASN A 25 -6.23 -10.23 -5.70
C ASN A 25 -5.39 -9.50 -4.65
N CYS A 26 -5.83 -9.51 -3.39
CA CYS A 26 -5.17 -8.86 -2.27
C CYS A 26 -5.49 -9.62 -0.98
N ILE A 27 -4.50 -9.71 -0.08
CA ILE A 27 -4.68 -10.20 1.29
C ILE A 27 -4.27 -9.08 2.24
N LEU A 28 -5.14 -8.75 3.19
CA LEU A 28 -4.88 -7.77 4.22
C LEU A 28 -4.61 -8.47 5.55
N LEU A 29 -3.57 -8.04 6.25
CA LEU A 29 -3.19 -8.55 7.56
C LEU A 29 -3.02 -7.37 8.52
N GLN A 30 -3.51 -7.49 9.74
CA GLN A 30 -3.26 -6.49 10.78
C GLN A 30 -2.00 -6.84 11.57
N THR A 31 -1.15 -5.86 11.84
CA THR A 31 0.11 -6.02 12.57
C THR A 31 0.18 -5.04 13.75
N ARG A 32 1.16 -5.20 14.64
CA ARG A 32 1.52 -4.16 15.61
C ARG A 32 2.08 -2.95 14.87
N ALA A 33 1.81 -1.76 15.41
CA ALA A 33 2.25 -0.51 14.80
C ALA A 33 3.76 -0.41 14.63
N GLU A 34 4.48 -0.80 15.66
CA GLU A 34 5.94 -0.79 15.73
C GLU A 34 6.61 -1.74 14.72
N ASP A 35 5.92 -2.81 14.31
CA ASP A 35 6.51 -3.88 13.49
C ASP A 35 6.24 -3.73 11.99
N LYS A 36 5.31 -2.85 11.58
CA LYS A 36 4.74 -2.89 10.21
C LYS A 36 5.77 -2.79 9.09
N TYR A 37 6.72 -1.86 9.19
CA TYR A 37 7.73 -1.66 8.15
C TYR A 37 8.74 -2.80 8.13
N ALA A 38 9.25 -3.20 9.30
CA ALA A 38 10.22 -4.30 9.42
C ALA A 38 9.63 -5.63 8.91
N LEU A 39 8.35 -5.90 9.23
CA LEU A 39 7.66 -7.10 8.77
C LEU A 39 7.33 -7.05 7.27
N ALA A 40 6.89 -5.91 6.74
CA ALA A 40 6.68 -5.76 5.30
C ALA A 40 7.98 -6.04 4.53
N ASP A 41 9.10 -5.47 5.00
CA ASP A 41 10.44 -5.69 4.45
C ASP A 41 10.89 -7.16 4.53
N GLU A 42 10.66 -7.80 5.68
CA GLU A 42 10.97 -9.22 5.87
C GLU A 42 10.16 -10.11 4.92
N MET A 43 8.85 -9.86 4.81
CA MET A 43 7.97 -10.62 3.90
C MET A 43 8.37 -10.40 2.44
N ASN A 44 8.66 -9.16 2.04
CA ASN A 44 9.16 -8.86 0.69
C ASN A 44 10.43 -9.67 0.36
N ARG A 45 11.39 -9.72 1.29
CA ARG A 45 12.62 -10.53 1.12
C ARG A 45 12.34 -12.03 1.10
N PHE A 46 11.50 -12.51 2.02
CA PHE A 46 11.14 -13.93 2.13
C PHE A 46 10.50 -14.45 0.83
N TYR A 47 9.61 -13.66 0.23
CA TYR A 47 8.98 -13.97 -1.05
C TYR A 47 9.81 -13.53 -2.27
N GLN A 48 11.10 -13.22 -2.11
CA GLN A 48 12.02 -12.85 -3.18
C GLN A 48 11.47 -11.71 -4.08
N HIS A 49 10.72 -10.77 -3.50
CA HIS A 49 10.05 -9.68 -4.21
C HIS A 49 9.15 -10.17 -5.37
N GLN A 50 8.54 -11.35 -5.25
CA GLN A 50 7.51 -11.86 -6.16
C GLN A 50 6.10 -11.37 -5.78
N LEU A 51 5.95 -10.87 -4.56
CA LEU A 51 4.78 -10.13 -4.07
C LEU A 51 5.18 -8.68 -3.81
N ALA A 52 4.19 -7.79 -3.74
CA ALA A 52 4.34 -6.46 -3.19
C ALA A 52 3.66 -6.43 -1.81
N ILE A 53 4.44 -6.20 -0.76
CA ILE A 53 3.95 -6.08 0.62
C ILE A 53 4.13 -4.63 1.06
N ASN A 54 3.02 -3.90 1.16
CA ASN A 54 2.98 -2.48 1.52
C ASN A 54 2.25 -2.28 2.86
N THR A 55 2.38 -1.09 3.44
CA THR A 55 1.71 -0.74 4.71
C THR A 55 0.81 0.48 4.56
N TRP A 56 -0.36 0.45 5.19
CA TRP A 56 -1.24 1.62 5.30
C TRP A 56 -2.09 1.61 6.58
N GLY A 57 -2.90 2.65 6.76
CA GLY A 57 -3.96 2.67 7.78
C GLY A 57 -3.55 3.27 9.12
N GLY A 58 -2.49 4.08 9.17
CA GLY A 58 -2.08 4.83 10.36
C GLY A 58 -2.05 3.96 11.63
N PRO A 59 -2.91 4.19 12.63
CA PRO A 59 -2.94 3.44 13.90
C PRO A 59 -3.51 2.02 13.78
N LEU A 60 -4.19 1.67 12.68
CA LEU A 60 -4.72 0.31 12.47
C LEU A 60 -3.65 -0.66 11.96
N ASN A 61 -2.60 -0.15 11.31
CA ASN A 61 -1.42 -0.89 10.84
C ASN A 61 -1.75 -2.12 10.00
N ILE A 62 -2.12 -1.87 8.75
CA ILE A 62 -2.46 -2.91 7.79
C ILE A 62 -1.26 -3.20 6.91
N LEU A 63 -0.92 -4.48 6.79
CA LEU A 63 -0.09 -5.01 5.72
C LEU A 63 -0.99 -5.39 4.56
N GLU A 64 -0.65 -4.90 3.38
CA GLU A 64 -1.34 -5.15 2.12
C GLU A 64 -0.44 -6.00 1.23
N CYS A 65 -0.89 -7.22 0.93
CA CYS A 65 -0.16 -8.17 0.10
C CYS A 65 -0.82 -8.25 -1.28
N THR A 66 -0.16 -7.76 -2.31
CA THR A 66 -0.64 -7.77 -3.70
C THR A 66 0.35 -8.47 -4.64
N PRO A 67 -0.08 -8.85 -5.87
CA PRO A 67 0.84 -9.28 -6.90
C PRO A 67 1.87 -8.20 -7.21
N LYS A 68 3.10 -8.61 -7.53
CA LYS A 68 4.16 -7.69 -7.95
C LYS A 68 3.70 -6.81 -9.11
N GLY A 69 4.02 -5.52 -9.04
CA GLY A 69 3.72 -4.54 -10.09
C GLY A 69 2.31 -4.00 -10.09
N VAL A 70 1.45 -4.45 -9.16
CA VAL A 70 0.10 -3.89 -8.98
C VAL A 70 0.15 -2.79 -7.93
N ASN A 71 0.09 -1.53 -8.38
CA ASN A 71 0.00 -0.35 -7.52
C ASN A 71 -0.90 0.74 -8.15
N LYS A 72 -1.11 1.85 -7.43
CA LYS A 72 -1.97 2.96 -7.86
C LYS A 72 -1.46 3.61 -9.16
N ALA A 73 -0.15 3.72 -9.33
CA ALA A 73 0.46 4.28 -10.56
C ALA A 73 0.10 3.44 -11.80
N PHE A 74 0.21 2.11 -11.70
CA PHE A 74 -0.18 1.20 -12.78
C PHE A 74 -1.66 1.37 -13.17
N ALA A 75 -2.55 1.47 -12.18
CA ALA A 75 -3.97 1.68 -12.43
C ALA A 75 -4.25 3.03 -13.11
N LEU A 76 -3.54 4.09 -12.72
CA LEU A 76 -3.66 5.41 -13.32
C LEU A 76 -3.11 5.46 -14.75
N GLU A 77 -2.00 4.78 -15.02
CA GLU A 77 -1.46 4.64 -16.38
C GLU A 77 -2.48 3.96 -17.31
N TYR A 78 -3.07 2.85 -16.84
CA TYR A 78 -4.14 2.19 -17.58
C TYR A 78 -5.33 3.13 -17.84
N LEU A 79 -5.78 3.87 -16.82
CA LEU A 79 -6.91 4.80 -16.95
C LEU A 79 -6.63 5.93 -17.93
N LEU A 80 -5.44 6.54 -17.87
CA LEU A 80 -5.03 7.60 -18.79
C LEU A 80 -5.02 7.11 -20.24
N ASN A 81 -4.52 5.89 -20.49
CA ASN A 81 -4.54 5.28 -21.82
C ASN A 81 -5.98 5.09 -22.35
N VAL A 82 -6.89 4.58 -21.51
CA VAL A 82 -8.31 4.42 -21.87
C VAL A 82 -8.97 5.77 -22.17
N MET A 83 -8.59 6.81 -21.45
CA MET A 83 -9.14 8.17 -21.61
C MET A 83 -8.45 9.00 -22.70
N ASN A 84 -7.40 8.45 -23.34
CA ASN A 84 -6.53 9.18 -24.27
C ASN A 84 -6.00 10.50 -23.67
N ARG A 85 -5.48 10.41 -22.44
CA ARG A 85 -4.89 11.51 -21.67
C ARG A 85 -3.42 11.25 -21.36
N ASP A 86 -2.68 12.32 -21.11
CA ASP A 86 -1.26 12.25 -20.75
C ASP A 86 -1.08 12.42 -19.23
N LYS A 87 0.07 12.00 -18.68
CA LYS A 87 0.40 12.19 -17.26
C LYS A 87 0.34 13.65 -16.83
N LYS A 88 0.65 14.60 -17.72
CA LYS A 88 0.52 16.04 -17.44
C LYS A 88 -0.93 16.47 -17.13
N ASP A 89 -1.92 15.67 -17.54
CA ASP A 89 -3.34 15.91 -17.28
C ASP A 89 -3.80 15.28 -15.94
N LEU A 90 -2.88 14.62 -15.21
CA LEU A 90 -3.15 13.93 -13.95
C LEU A 90 -2.61 14.72 -12.76
N ILE A 91 -3.51 15.00 -11.81
CA ILE A 91 -3.17 15.48 -10.47
C ILE A 91 -3.47 14.36 -9.49
N ALA A 92 -2.52 14.05 -8.60
CA ALA A 92 -2.67 13.05 -7.56
C ALA A 92 -2.48 13.64 -6.17
N PHE A 93 -3.19 13.08 -5.19
CA PHE A 93 -3.09 13.42 -3.77
C PHE A 93 -2.84 12.14 -2.98
N GLY A 94 -1.95 12.20 -2.00
CA GLY A 94 -1.58 11.03 -1.20
C GLY A 94 -1.03 11.41 0.17
N ASP A 95 -1.09 10.47 1.09
CA ASP A 95 -0.70 10.68 2.48
C ASP A 95 0.07 9.51 3.08
N GLU A 96 0.05 8.32 2.47
CA GLU A 96 0.67 7.13 3.04
C GLU A 96 1.61 6.43 2.05
N HIS A 97 2.48 5.54 2.55
CA HIS A 97 3.54 4.92 1.75
C HIS A 97 3.08 4.27 0.42
N ASN A 98 1.86 3.73 0.36
CA ASN A 98 1.31 3.13 -0.86
C ASN A 98 0.85 4.14 -1.93
N ASP A 99 1.02 5.44 -1.69
CA ASP A 99 0.79 6.52 -2.66
C ASP A 99 2.06 6.97 -3.37
N THR A 100 3.25 6.55 -2.92
CA THR A 100 4.54 7.09 -3.38
C THR A 100 4.73 6.96 -4.89
N GLU A 101 4.45 5.79 -5.48
CA GLU A 101 4.61 5.62 -6.93
C GLU A 101 3.57 6.41 -7.72
N MET A 102 2.36 6.59 -7.19
CA MET A 102 1.31 7.39 -7.82
C MET A 102 1.70 8.86 -7.86
N LEU A 103 2.21 9.40 -6.75
CA LEU A 103 2.63 10.80 -6.67
C LEU A 103 3.81 11.09 -7.61
N ALA A 104 4.79 10.19 -7.65
CA ALA A 104 5.92 10.29 -8.56
C ALA A 104 5.53 10.12 -10.04
N PHE A 105 4.41 9.44 -10.31
CA PHE A 105 3.90 9.20 -11.67
C PHE A 105 3.07 10.36 -12.21
N ALA A 106 2.33 11.07 -11.35
CA ALA A 106 1.43 12.13 -11.75
C ALA A 106 2.17 13.32 -12.36
N GLY A 107 1.51 14.07 -13.25
CA GLY A 107 2.04 15.32 -13.76
C GLY A 107 2.15 16.41 -12.68
N LYS A 108 1.32 16.30 -11.64
CA LYS A 108 1.45 17.05 -10.39
C LYS A 108 1.00 16.20 -9.21
N GLY A 109 1.88 15.96 -8.25
CA GLY A 109 1.61 15.20 -7.02
C GLY A 109 1.58 16.11 -5.78
N TYR A 110 0.56 15.95 -4.95
CA TYR A 110 0.41 16.66 -3.68
C TYR A 110 0.44 15.71 -2.49
N ALA A 111 1.33 15.96 -1.55
CA ALA A 111 1.29 15.33 -0.24
C ALA A 111 0.28 16.06 0.65
N MET A 112 -0.60 15.32 1.30
CA MET A 112 -1.52 15.89 2.29
C MET A 112 -0.76 16.44 3.50
N LYS A 113 -1.36 17.35 4.27
CA LYS A 113 -0.73 17.91 5.48
C LYS A 113 -0.28 16.84 6.48
N ASN A 114 -1.09 15.79 6.64
CA ASN A 114 -0.84 14.66 7.53
C ASN A 114 0.01 13.56 6.89
N ALA A 115 0.60 13.81 5.71
CA ALA A 115 1.33 12.80 4.98
C ALA A 115 2.52 12.25 5.79
N ASN A 116 2.75 10.95 5.59
CA ASN A 116 3.93 10.28 6.08
C ASN A 116 5.20 11.00 5.58
N PRO A 117 6.17 11.35 6.45
CA PRO A 117 7.40 12.01 6.04
C PRO A 117 8.15 11.29 4.91
N ASP A 118 8.09 9.95 4.87
CA ASP A 118 8.76 9.14 3.85
C ASP A 118 8.13 9.29 2.45
N LEU A 119 6.90 9.81 2.37
CA LEU A 119 6.21 10.08 1.11
C LEU A 119 6.59 11.43 0.51
N LEU A 120 7.00 12.41 1.33
CA LEU A 120 7.26 13.77 0.88
C LEU A 120 8.25 13.89 -0.30
N PRO A 121 9.33 13.10 -0.40
CA PRO A 121 10.23 13.14 -1.55
C PRO A 121 9.60 12.78 -2.91
N TYR A 122 8.41 12.17 -2.90
CA TYR A 122 7.69 11.73 -4.10
C TYR A 122 6.58 12.71 -4.53
N ALA A 123 6.34 13.77 -3.76
CA ALA A 123 5.37 14.81 -4.07
C ALA A 123 6.06 16.09 -4.53
N ASP A 124 5.40 16.86 -5.39
CA ASP A 124 5.89 18.19 -5.80
C ASP A 124 5.68 19.25 -4.72
N GLU A 125 4.64 19.08 -3.89
CA GLU A 125 4.25 20.05 -2.87
C GLU A 125 3.52 19.36 -1.72
N GLN A 126 3.79 19.79 -0.48
CA GLN A 126 3.00 19.41 0.69
C GLN A 126 1.97 20.50 0.98
N LEU A 127 0.70 20.12 1.08
CA LEU A 127 -0.39 21.04 1.38
C LEU A 127 -0.35 21.48 2.86
N SER A 128 -0.70 22.75 3.09
CA SER A 128 -0.74 23.35 4.43
C SER A 128 -2.05 23.13 5.20
N LEU A 129 -3.10 22.68 4.51
CA LEU A 129 -4.46 22.51 5.03
C LEU A 129 -4.75 21.07 5.41
#